data_AF-L2FJX2-F1
#
_entry.id   AF-L2FJX2-F1
#
_cell.length_a   1.000
_cell.length_b   1.000
_cell.length_c   1.000
_cell.angle_alpha   90.00
_cell.angle_beta   90.00
_cell.angle_gamma   90.00
#
_symmetry.space_group_name_H-M   'P 1'
#
loop_
_entity.id
_entity.type
_entity.pdbx_description
1 polymer ?
#
loop_
_entity_poly.entity_id
_entity_poly.type
_entity_poly.pdbx_seq_one_letter_code
_entity_poly.pdbx_strand_id
1 'polypeptide(L)'
;MFCNALNYAILASVLAGCVAADRVLIGFRVVSAKEAAIINDKSNIFRDSEYCYVKADENRLDSTPKTWIPKISASGTHLWGASESTILNYVRAQMESGEDEDNSLRLGLIELNEPNEQLLIPTSMANNDALDFYARCFASQYELSQHYWEVVNYDSWTKQRGRKE
;
A
#
# COMPACT_ATOMS: atom_id res chain seq x y z
N MET A 1 15.31 -52.24 -0.93
CA MET A 1 14.09 -52.89 -1.43
C MET A 1 13.66 -52.14 -2.67
N PHE A 2 13.40 -52.81 -3.78
CA PHE A 2 13.31 -52.17 -5.10
C PHE A 2 11.95 -51.50 -5.35
N CYS A 3 11.98 -50.33 -5.99
CA CYS A 3 10.87 -49.83 -6.79
C CYS A 3 11.45 -49.55 -8.19
N ASN A 4 10.84 -50.10 -9.24
CA ASN A 4 11.42 -50.11 -10.58
C ASN A 4 11.27 -48.73 -11.26
N ALA A 5 12.31 -48.32 -11.99
CA ALA A 5 12.22 -47.22 -12.92
C ALA A 5 11.52 -47.67 -14.21
N LEU A 6 10.53 -46.91 -14.68
CA LEU A 6 10.10 -46.94 -16.08
C LEU A 6 9.64 -45.55 -16.54
N ASN A 7 10.57 -44.86 -17.20
CA ASN A 7 10.42 -43.72 -18.12
C ASN A 7 9.05 -43.01 -18.20
N TYR A 8 8.99 -41.80 -17.64
CA TYR A 8 8.43 -40.63 -18.35
C TYR A 8 9.42 -39.46 -18.23
N ALA A 9 9.36 -38.50 -19.16
CA ALA A 9 10.50 -37.66 -19.52
C ALA A 9 10.30 -36.16 -19.23
N ILE A 10 11.44 -35.45 -19.13
CA ILE A 10 11.59 -33.99 -19.26
C ILE A 10 10.93 -33.13 -18.16
N LEU A 11 11.74 -32.49 -17.32
CA LEU A 11 11.90 -31.03 -17.34
C LEU A 11 13.23 -30.61 -16.69
N ALA A 12 13.73 -29.41 -17.00
CA ALA A 12 15.03 -28.91 -16.54
C ALA A 12 14.94 -28.14 -15.22
N SER A 13 15.90 -28.36 -14.32
CA SER A 13 16.13 -27.56 -13.12
C SER A 13 17.18 -26.47 -13.40
N VAL A 14 16.72 -25.28 -13.76
CA VAL A 14 17.58 -24.08 -13.90
C VAL A 14 17.99 -23.58 -12.51
N LEU A 15 19.27 -23.21 -12.35
CA LEU A 15 19.81 -22.62 -11.12
C LEU A 15 19.17 -21.25 -10.85
N ALA A 16 18.40 -21.15 -9.77
CA ALA A 16 17.85 -19.88 -9.29
C ALA A 16 18.93 -19.07 -8.56
N GLY A 17 19.49 -18.07 -9.23
CA GLY A 17 20.31 -17.04 -8.59
C GLY A 17 19.41 -16.07 -7.81
N CYS A 18 19.56 -16.01 -6.50
CA CYS A 18 18.82 -15.08 -5.66
C CYS A 18 19.53 -13.71 -5.65
N VAL A 19 18.86 -12.69 -6.20
CA VAL A 19 19.24 -11.27 -6.02
C VAL A 19 18.33 -10.69 -4.95
N ALA A 20 18.91 -10.18 -3.87
CA ALA A 20 18.16 -9.48 -2.84
C ALA A 20 17.89 -8.03 -3.29
N ALA A 21 16.62 -7.63 -3.30
CA ALA A 21 16.21 -6.24 -3.48
C ALA A 21 16.03 -5.57 -2.11
N ASP A 22 16.45 -4.31 -2.00
CA ASP A 22 16.20 -3.50 -0.80
C ASP A 22 14.77 -2.95 -0.79
N ARG A 23 14.22 -2.74 0.41
CA ARG A 23 12.79 -2.48 0.64
C ARG A 23 12.55 -1.20 1.46
N VAL A 24 11.62 -0.33 1.02
CA VAL A 24 11.38 1.05 1.49
C VAL A 24 9.93 1.25 2.01
N LEU A 25 9.72 2.10 3.04
CA LEU A 25 8.52 2.10 3.92
C LEU A 25 7.27 2.86 3.38
N ILE A 26 6.06 2.27 3.48
CA ILE A 26 4.79 2.78 2.88
C ILE A 26 3.45 2.58 3.67
N GLY A 27 3.44 2.35 5.00
CA GLY A 27 2.23 2.57 5.85
C GLY A 27 1.28 1.39 6.17
N PHE A 28 0.54 1.46 7.31
CA PHE A 28 -0.19 0.32 7.93
C PHE A 28 -1.15 0.70 9.10
N ARG A 29 -1.99 -0.26 9.54
CA ARG A 29 -2.43 -0.43 10.96
C ARG A 29 -2.72 -1.90 11.27
N VAL A 30 -2.79 -2.27 12.56
CA VAL A 30 -3.15 -3.64 13.01
C VAL A 30 -4.45 -3.63 13.83
N VAL A 31 -4.99 -4.84 14.03
CA VAL A 31 -6.13 -5.18 14.89
C VAL A 31 -5.81 -6.41 15.74
N SER A 32 -6.29 -6.49 16.99
CA SER A 32 -6.15 -7.75 17.76
C SER A 32 -7.14 -8.84 17.28
N ALA A 33 -6.89 -10.11 17.62
CA ALA A 33 -7.85 -11.19 17.38
C ALA A 33 -9.21 -10.96 18.09
N LYS A 34 -9.22 -10.19 19.18
CA LYS A 34 -10.43 -9.82 19.94
C LYS A 34 -11.16 -8.64 19.27
N GLU A 35 -10.42 -7.67 18.74
CA GLU A 35 -10.96 -6.61 17.88
C GLU A 35 -11.58 -7.19 16.61
N ALA A 36 -10.90 -8.13 15.94
CA ALA A 36 -11.41 -8.82 14.75
C ALA A 36 -12.73 -9.58 15.01
N ALA A 37 -12.87 -10.22 16.17
CA ALA A 37 -14.13 -10.86 16.57
C ALA A 37 -15.27 -9.83 16.75
N ILE A 38 -14.98 -8.65 17.34
CA ILE A 38 -15.95 -7.56 17.53
C ILE A 38 -16.32 -6.91 16.18
N ILE A 39 -15.36 -6.76 15.27
CA ILE A 39 -15.58 -6.28 13.90
C ILE A 39 -16.59 -7.18 13.17
N ASN A 40 -16.39 -8.50 13.25
CA ASN A 40 -17.25 -9.49 12.59
C ASN A 40 -18.65 -9.60 13.23
N ASP A 41 -18.77 -9.40 14.55
CA ASP A 41 -20.04 -9.41 15.29
C ASP A 41 -20.91 -8.17 15.01
N LYS A 42 -20.28 -6.99 14.87
CA LYS A 42 -20.99 -5.69 14.87
C LYS A 42 -20.94 -4.95 13.54
N SER A 43 -20.25 -5.47 12.55
CA SER A 43 -19.94 -4.79 11.27
C SER A 43 -19.35 -3.38 11.48
N ASN A 44 -18.61 -3.18 12.57
CA ASN A 44 -18.16 -1.86 13.02
C ASN A 44 -16.81 -1.96 13.75
N ILE A 45 -15.95 -0.96 13.57
CA ILE A 45 -14.51 -1.04 13.84
C ILE A 45 -14.19 -0.51 15.24
N PHE A 46 -13.93 -1.43 16.18
CA PHE A 46 -13.27 -1.12 17.46
C PHE A 46 -11.74 -1.10 17.33
N ARG A 47 -10.96 -0.97 18.42
CA ARG A 47 -9.48 -0.85 18.37
C ARG A 47 -8.74 -1.49 19.56
N ASP A 48 -7.72 -2.28 19.24
CA ASP A 48 -6.55 -2.69 20.04
C ASP A 48 -5.30 -2.44 19.15
N SER A 49 -4.49 -1.43 19.44
CA SER A 49 -3.51 -0.88 18.48
C SER A 49 -2.12 -1.50 18.54
N GLU A 50 -1.79 -2.39 17.59
CA GLU A 50 -0.42 -2.79 17.25
C GLU A 50 0.19 -1.87 16.18
N TYR A 51 1.52 -1.70 16.18
CA TYR A 51 2.23 -0.63 15.47
C TYR A 51 3.12 -1.12 14.32
N CYS A 52 2.73 -0.80 13.09
CA CYS A 52 3.53 -0.87 11.84
C CYS A 52 3.72 0.35 10.67
N TYR A 53 4.92 -0.35 10.33
CA TYR A 53 5.94 -0.55 9.29
C TYR A 53 5.46 -1.59 8.26
N VAL A 54 5.38 -1.14 7.00
CA VAL A 54 5.20 -1.91 5.77
C VAL A 54 6.19 -1.34 4.77
N LYS A 55 6.81 -2.16 3.94
CA LYS A 55 7.76 -1.78 2.90
C LYS A 55 7.32 -2.25 1.51
N ALA A 56 8.00 -1.76 0.47
CA ALA A 56 7.91 -2.14 -0.94
C ALA A 56 9.28 -2.12 -1.64
N ASP A 57 9.40 -2.73 -2.82
CA ASP A 57 10.51 -2.54 -3.76
C ASP A 57 10.53 -1.11 -4.33
N GLU A 58 11.72 -0.51 -4.38
CA GLU A 58 11.94 0.89 -4.78
C GLU A 58 11.64 1.15 -6.27
N ASN A 59 12.00 0.23 -7.17
CA ASN A 59 11.80 0.39 -8.62
C ASN A 59 10.32 0.29 -8.99
N ARG A 60 9.59 -0.63 -8.35
CA ARG A 60 8.14 -0.75 -8.44
C ARG A 60 7.46 0.48 -7.85
N LEU A 61 7.96 0.99 -6.71
CA LEU A 61 7.44 2.22 -6.13
C LEU A 61 7.62 3.39 -7.11
N ASP A 62 8.80 3.67 -7.63
CA ASP A 62 9.04 4.79 -8.55
C ASP A 62 8.29 4.69 -9.88
N SER A 63 8.15 3.48 -10.44
CA SER A 63 7.40 3.28 -11.68
C SER A 63 5.87 3.40 -11.51
N THR A 64 5.36 3.29 -10.28
CA THR A 64 3.93 3.36 -9.94
C THR A 64 3.41 4.80 -9.82
N PRO A 65 2.26 5.18 -10.39
CA PRO A 65 1.65 6.49 -10.20
C PRO A 65 1.32 6.78 -8.73
N LYS A 66 1.47 8.03 -8.28
CA LYS A 66 0.83 8.52 -7.04
C LYS A 66 -0.06 9.70 -7.35
N THR A 67 -1.28 9.69 -6.84
CA THR A 67 -2.22 10.78 -7.00
C THR A 67 -2.52 11.42 -5.65
N TRP A 68 -2.20 12.71 -5.51
CA TRP A 68 -2.71 13.53 -4.41
C TRP A 68 -4.20 13.79 -4.62
N ILE A 69 -5.01 13.47 -3.59
CA ILE A 69 -6.44 13.71 -3.55
C ILE A 69 -6.67 15.01 -2.74
N PRO A 70 -6.89 16.17 -3.39
CA PRO A 70 -7.19 17.42 -2.69
C PRO A 70 -8.60 17.34 -2.10
N LYS A 71 -8.91 18.19 -1.10
CA LYS A 71 -10.26 18.25 -0.52
C LYS A 71 -11.32 18.59 -1.58
N ILE A 72 -10.99 19.53 -2.46
CA ILE A 72 -11.85 19.98 -3.56
C ILE A 72 -11.04 19.96 -4.87
N SER A 73 -11.56 19.28 -5.89
CA SER A 73 -10.94 19.21 -7.22
C SER A 73 -10.93 20.56 -7.93
N ALA A 74 -10.16 20.67 -9.02
CA ALA A 74 -10.21 21.84 -9.91
C ALA A 74 -11.61 22.09 -10.55
N SER A 75 -12.51 21.09 -10.54
CA SER A 75 -13.91 21.21 -10.99
C SER A 75 -14.89 21.55 -9.86
N GLY A 76 -14.41 21.85 -8.65
CA GLY A 76 -15.26 22.15 -7.49
C GLY A 76 -15.88 20.92 -6.82
N THR A 77 -15.42 19.71 -7.16
CA THR A 77 -15.95 18.45 -6.61
C THR A 77 -15.27 18.13 -5.28
N HIS A 78 -16.03 17.95 -4.21
CA HIS A 78 -15.49 17.47 -2.92
C HIS A 78 -15.06 16.01 -3.06
N LEU A 79 -13.81 15.67 -2.71
CA LEU A 79 -13.26 14.32 -2.88
C LEU A 79 -13.05 13.58 -1.56
N TRP A 80 -12.74 14.30 -0.47
CA TRP A 80 -12.59 13.68 0.85
C TRP A 80 -13.96 13.17 1.33
N GLY A 81 -14.00 11.91 1.78
CA GLY A 81 -15.25 11.22 2.12
C GLY A 81 -16.21 10.94 0.95
N ALA A 82 -15.81 11.21 -0.30
CA ALA A 82 -16.62 10.91 -1.47
C ALA A 82 -16.69 9.40 -1.76
N SER A 83 -17.58 8.98 -2.67
CA SER A 83 -17.63 7.59 -3.11
C SER A 83 -16.33 7.18 -3.82
N GLU A 84 -15.95 5.91 -3.69
CA GLU A 84 -14.80 5.34 -4.39
C GLU A 84 -14.87 5.59 -5.90
N SER A 85 -16.08 5.48 -6.50
CA SER A 85 -16.31 5.83 -7.91
C SER A 85 -16.04 7.30 -8.26
N THR A 86 -16.24 8.24 -7.33
CA THR A 86 -15.91 9.66 -7.52
C THR A 86 -14.40 9.88 -7.44
N ILE A 87 -13.75 9.21 -6.49
CA ILE A 87 -12.29 9.24 -6.31
C ILE A 87 -11.59 8.62 -7.53
N LEU A 88 -12.00 7.43 -7.99
CA LEU A 88 -11.49 6.78 -9.19
C LEU A 88 -11.65 7.64 -10.46
N ASN A 89 -12.79 8.33 -10.62
CA ASN A 89 -12.98 9.25 -11.75
C ASN A 89 -12.03 10.45 -11.68
N TYR A 90 -11.70 10.96 -10.49
CA TYR A 90 -10.68 12.00 -10.33
C TYR A 90 -9.26 11.46 -10.62
N VAL A 91 -8.91 10.30 -10.07
CA VAL A 91 -7.61 9.64 -10.27
C VAL A 91 -7.37 9.33 -11.75
N ARG A 92 -8.33 8.73 -12.45
CA ARG A 92 -8.25 8.46 -13.90
C ARG A 92 -7.98 9.72 -14.71
N ALA A 93 -8.52 10.87 -14.30
CA ALA A 93 -8.26 12.16 -14.95
C ALA A 93 -6.85 12.73 -14.67
N GLN A 94 -6.04 12.09 -13.81
CA GLN A 94 -4.63 12.41 -13.55
C GLN A 94 -3.64 11.43 -14.19
N MET A 95 -4.11 10.32 -14.78
CA MET A 95 -3.30 9.23 -15.32
C MET A 95 -2.76 9.54 -16.72
N GLU A 96 -1.57 9.02 -17.05
CA GLU A 96 -1.00 9.05 -18.39
C GLU A 96 -1.48 7.88 -19.26
N SER A 97 -1.19 7.92 -20.57
CA SER A 97 -1.64 6.91 -21.53
C SER A 97 -1.03 5.54 -21.25
N GLY A 98 -1.86 4.61 -20.75
CA GLY A 98 -1.44 3.26 -20.36
C GLY A 98 -1.26 3.05 -18.86
N GLU A 99 -1.53 4.08 -18.05
CA GLU A 99 -1.69 3.97 -16.60
C GLU A 99 -3.15 3.66 -16.22
N ASP A 100 -3.38 3.26 -14.97
CA ASP A 100 -4.64 2.69 -14.49
C ASP A 100 -4.94 3.21 -13.07
N GLU A 101 -6.14 3.76 -12.85
CA GLU A 101 -6.56 4.33 -11.57
C GLU A 101 -6.60 3.33 -10.39
N ASP A 102 -6.81 2.04 -10.66
CA ASP A 102 -6.77 0.97 -9.64
C ASP A 102 -5.34 0.58 -9.27
N ASN A 103 -4.34 1.09 -10.00
CA ASN A 103 -2.92 0.89 -9.77
C ASN A 103 -2.17 2.20 -9.39
N SER A 104 -2.90 3.28 -9.07
CA SER A 104 -2.33 4.50 -8.48
C SER A 104 -2.39 4.46 -6.95
N LEU A 105 -1.24 4.63 -6.30
CA LEU A 105 -1.22 4.99 -4.87
C LEU A 105 -1.94 6.33 -4.67
N ARG A 106 -2.61 6.52 -3.53
CA ARG A 106 -3.42 7.73 -3.26
C ARG A 106 -2.92 8.43 -2.01
N LEU A 107 -2.40 9.64 -2.20
CA LEU A 107 -1.87 10.50 -1.14
C LEU A 107 -2.92 11.54 -0.76
N GLY A 108 -2.93 11.99 0.49
CA GLY A 108 -3.82 13.05 0.95
C GLY A 108 -3.43 13.58 2.32
N LEU A 109 -4.01 14.70 2.72
CA LEU A 109 -3.95 15.17 4.10
C LEU A 109 -5.00 14.44 4.96
N ILE A 110 -4.78 14.40 6.27
CA ILE A 110 -5.77 13.88 7.23
C ILE A 110 -6.68 15.03 7.65
N GLU A 111 -7.96 14.97 7.29
CA GLU A 111 -8.93 16.01 7.62
C GLU A 111 -9.06 16.24 9.14
N LEU A 112 -9.06 17.51 9.55
CA LEU A 112 -9.02 17.98 10.95
C LEU A 112 -7.71 17.65 11.70
N ASN A 113 -6.67 17.22 10.99
CA ASN A 113 -5.33 16.94 11.53
C ASN A 113 -4.23 17.40 10.55
N GLU A 114 -4.53 18.33 9.65
CA GLU A 114 -3.58 18.95 8.73
C GLU A 114 -2.45 19.64 9.53
N PRO A 115 -1.18 19.58 9.09
CA PRO A 115 -0.70 19.10 7.78
C PRO A 115 -0.32 17.61 7.76
N ASN A 116 -0.78 16.76 8.69
CA ASN A 116 -0.39 15.35 8.69
C ASN A 116 -0.90 14.62 7.43
N GLU A 117 -0.02 13.83 6.83
CA GLU A 117 -0.24 13.16 5.54
C GLU A 117 -0.63 11.68 5.74
N GLN A 118 -1.39 11.15 4.78
CA GLN A 118 -1.81 9.76 4.71
C GLN A 118 -1.62 9.18 3.30
N LEU A 119 -1.36 7.88 3.25
CA LEU A 119 -1.24 7.08 2.03
C LEU A 119 -2.25 5.94 2.08
N LEU A 120 -3.10 5.85 1.06
CA LEU A 120 -3.94 4.70 0.78
C LEU A 120 -3.29 3.87 -0.34
N ILE A 121 -3.07 2.58 -0.03
CA ILE A 121 -2.72 1.54 -0.99
C ILE A 121 -4.04 0.92 -1.48
N PRO A 122 -4.36 0.97 -2.78
CA PRO A 122 -5.54 0.29 -3.34
C PRO A 122 -5.57 -1.21 -3.01
N THR A 123 -6.75 -1.73 -2.70
CA THR A 123 -6.97 -3.16 -2.36
C THR A 123 -6.54 -4.10 -3.49
N SER A 124 -6.71 -3.68 -4.74
CA SER A 124 -6.17 -4.29 -5.96
C SER A 124 -4.65 -4.50 -5.87
N MET A 125 -3.90 -3.42 -5.62
CA MET A 125 -2.45 -3.45 -5.53
C MET A 125 -1.96 -4.33 -4.38
N ALA A 126 -2.59 -4.22 -3.21
CA ALA A 126 -2.22 -5.01 -2.03
C ALA A 126 -2.47 -6.51 -2.24
N ASN A 127 -3.62 -6.90 -2.81
CA ASN A 127 -3.95 -8.30 -3.07
C ASN A 127 -3.10 -8.94 -4.17
N ASN A 128 -2.66 -8.16 -5.16
CA ASN A 128 -1.86 -8.63 -6.28
C ASN A 128 -0.34 -8.57 -6.02
N ASP A 129 0.07 -8.21 -4.80
CA ASP A 129 1.47 -7.93 -4.42
C ASP A 129 2.21 -7.00 -5.42
N ALA A 130 1.52 -5.93 -5.83
CA ALA A 130 1.99 -5.05 -6.90
C ALA A 130 3.36 -4.43 -6.62
N LEU A 131 3.74 -4.24 -5.34
CA LEU A 131 4.95 -3.55 -4.93
C LEU A 131 5.96 -4.41 -4.12
N ASP A 132 5.81 -5.74 -4.03
CA ASP A 132 6.60 -6.60 -3.11
C ASP A 132 6.46 -6.14 -1.64
N PHE A 133 5.22 -6.20 -1.14
CA PHE A 133 4.84 -5.63 0.16
C PHE A 133 5.39 -6.46 1.34
N TYR A 134 6.04 -5.79 2.30
CA TYR A 134 6.59 -6.45 3.50
C TYR A 134 6.22 -5.73 4.80
N ALA A 135 5.36 -6.32 5.63
CA ALA A 135 4.97 -5.79 6.94
C ALA A 135 5.86 -6.30 8.09
N ARG A 136 6.14 -5.43 9.08
CA ARG A 136 6.59 -5.83 10.42
C ARG A 136 5.97 -4.94 11.49
N CYS A 137 5.18 -5.54 12.36
CA CYS A 137 4.44 -4.88 13.43
C CYS A 137 5.09 -5.11 14.80
N PHE A 138 4.79 -4.21 15.74
CA PHE A 138 5.40 -4.11 17.07
C PHE A 138 4.33 -3.82 18.13
N ALA A 139 4.56 -4.21 19.38
CA ALA A 139 3.59 -4.05 20.46
C ALA A 139 3.42 -2.59 20.94
N SER A 140 4.33 -1.68 20.54
CA SER A 140 4.26 -0.27 20.90
C SER A 140 4.93 0.65 19.88
N GLN A 141 4.53 1.92 19.87
CA GLN A 141 5.20 2.98 19.10
C GLN A 141 6.67 3.17 19.50
N TYR A 142 7.01 2.90 20.77
CA TYR A 142 8.40 2.97 21.26
C TYR A 142 9.27 1.86 20.69
N GLU A 143 8.75 0.64 20.60
CA GLU A 143 9.46 -0.51 20.01
C GLU A 143 9.65 -0.29 18.49
N LEU A 144 8.62 0.19 17.80
CA LEU A 144 8.71 0.64 16.41
C LEU A 144 9.79 1.73 16.22
N SER A 145 9.86 2.73 17.10
CA SER A 145 10.81 3.84 16.95
C SER A 145 12.27 3.47 17.21
N GLN A 146 12.55 2.28 17.78
CA GLN A 146 13.90 1.72 17.81
C GLN A 146 14.36 1.20 16.44
N HIS A 147 13.42 1.04 15.49
CA HIS A 147 13.69 0.59 14.12
C HIS A 147 13.47 1.70 13.08
N TYR A 148 12.40 2.49 13.21
CA TYR A 148 12.04 3.57 12.28
C TYR A 148 11.46 4.76 13.04
N TRP A 149 12.20 5.87 13.06
CA TRP A 149 11.81 7.13 13.71
C TRP A 149 11.57 8.29 12.72
N GLU A 150 12.01 8.14 11.48
CA GLU A 150 11.88 9.13 10.41
C GLU A 150 10.48 9.10 9.79
N VAL A 151 9.96 10.29 9.45
CA VAL A 151 8.67 10.44 8.76
C VAL A 151 8.90 10.19 7.26
N VAL A 152 8.00 9.42 6.63
CA VAL A 152 8.05 9.19 5.17
C VAL A 152 7.76 10.51 4.44
N ASN A 153 8.76 11.01 3.71
CA ASN A 153 8.63 12.20 2.90
C ASN A 153 7.97 11.86 1.55
N TYR A 154 6.65 11.90 1.46
CA TYR A 154 5.95 11.60 0.20
C TYR A 154 6.28 12.59 -0.92
N ASP A 155 6.65 13.83 -0.58
CA ASP A 155 6.99 14.87 -1.57
C ASP A 155 8.30 14.54 -2.33
N SER A 156 9.15 13.63 -1.83
CA SER A 156 10.36 13.19 -2.56
C SER A 156 10.10 12.13 -3.65
N TRP A 157 8.91 11.53 -3.70
CA TRP A 157 8.63 10.40 -4.58
C TRP A 157 8.47 10.82 -6.06
N THR A 158 8.86 9.94 -6.99
CA THR A 158 8.63 10.19 -8.42
C THR A 158 7.16 9.92 -8.82
N LYS A 159 6.77 10.28 -10.05
CA LYS A 159 5.42 10.05 -10.63
C LYS A 159 4.21 10.53 -9.80
N GLN A 160 4.37 11.61 -9.04
CA GLN A 160 3.27 12.30 -8.36
C GLN A 160 2.38 13.08 -9.35
N ARG A 161 1.07 13.08 -9.10
CA ARG A 161 0.00 13.71 -9.90
C ARG A 161 -1.07 14.31 -8.97
N GLY A 162 -2.03 15.05 -9.52
CA GLY A 162 -3.07 15.73 -8.74
C GLY A 162 -2.57 16.99 -8.02
N ARG A 163 -3.21 17.37 -6.91
CA ARG A 163 -2.75 18.47 -6.03
C ARG A 163 -2.90 18.09 -4.56
N LYS A 164 -1.97 18.53 -3.72
CA LYS A 164 -2.00 18.36 -2.26
C LYS A 164 -3.16 19.14 -1.62
N GLU A 165 -3.53 20.28 -2.21
CA GLU A 165 -4.62 21.21 -1.87
C GLU A 165 -5.35 21.68 -3.15
#